data_AF-A0A450XDC1-F1
#
_entry.id   AF-A0A450XDC1-F1
#
_cell.length_a   1.000
_cell.length_b   1.000
_cell.length_c   1.000
_cell.angle_alpha   90.00
_cell.angle_beta   90.00
_cell.angle_gamma   90.00
#
_symmetry.space_group_name_H-M   'P 1'
#
loop_
_entity.id
_entity.type
_entity.pdbx_description
1 polymer ?
#
loop_
_entity_poly.entity_id
_entity_poly.type
_entity_poly.pdbx_seq_one_letter_code
_entity_poly.pdbx_strand_id
1 'polypeptide(L)'
;MKQNDTPYLDLVLEPIRICAKYKPKFGQGNKSGGLTLEQFQTLYQSDLFYSWFGLDHPMMYAAHKAAGGMTSVYRQIGIGCEKLFRTILRDSFGLSDDDVTWSYETTLPTGKRRTLYLDGRVPINRIPDKRS
;
A
#
# COMPACT_ATOMS: atom_id res chain seq x y z
N MET A 1 -25.77 2.46 -13.78
CA MET A 1 -24.55 3.30 -13.90
C MET A 1 -23.36 2.34 -13.90
N LYS A 2 -22.61 2.19 -14.99
CA LYS A 2 -21.34 1.43 -14.92
C LYS A 2 -20.41 2.27 -14.06
N GLN A 3 -20.15 1.86 -12.82
CA GLN A 3 -19.09 2.48 -12.03
C GLN A 3 -17.79 2.28 -12.81
N ASN A 4 -17.16 3.39 -13.18
CA ASN A 4 -15.88 3.35 -13.84
C ASN A 4 -14.85 3.05 -12.76
N ASP A 5 -14.51 1.78 -12.58
CA ASP A 5 -13.57 1.34 -11.54
C ASP A 5 -12.10 1.63 -11.90
N THR A 6 -11.85 2.10 -13.14
CA THR A 6 -10.50 2.40 -13.64
C THR A 6 -9.72 3.36 -12.74
N PRO A 7 -10.28 4.48 -12.24
CA PRO A 7 -9.56 5.37 -11.34
C PRO A 7 -9.15 4.67 -10.03
N TYR A 8 -10.01 3.81 -9.47
CA TYR A 8 -9.69 3.06 -8.25
C TYR A 8 -8.60 2.01 -8.50
N LEU A 9 -8.66 1.33 -9.64
CA LEU A 9 -7.64 0.39 -10.05
C LEU A 9 -6.28 1.09 -10.25
N ASP A 10 -6.27 2.26 -10.87
CA ASP A 10 -5.03 3.01 -11.10
C ASP A 10 -4.35 3.46 -9.80
N LEU A 11 -5.11 3.76 -8.74
CA LEU A 11 -4.54 4.09 -7.42
C LEU A 11 -3.68 2.95 -6.85
N VAL A 12 -4.05 1.70 -7.16
CA VAL A 12 -3.32 0.50 -6.75
C VAL A 12 -2.15 0.22 -7.70
N LEU A 13 -2.36 0.34 -9.01
CA LEU A 13 -1.37 -0.03 -10.02
C LEU A 13 -0.24 0.99 -10.17
N GLU A 14 -0.50 2.29 -10.00
CA GLU A 14 0.51 3.34 -10.17
C GLU A 14 1.74 3.15 -9.26
N PRO A 15 1.60 2.93 -7.93
CA PRO A 15 2.72 2.63 -7.05
C PRO A 15 3.52 1.40 -7.51
N ILE A 16 2.84 0.37 -8.01
CA ILE A 16 3.47 -0.88 -8.46
C ILE A 16 4.24 -0.66 -9.77
N ARG A 17 3.71 0.15 -10.68
CA ARG A 17 4.40 0.53 -11.94
C ARG A 17 5.72 1.25 -11.67
N ILE A 18 5.91 1.87 -10.51
CA ILE A 18 7.21 2.45 -10.08
C ILE A 18 8.24 1.33 -9.86
N CYS A 19 7.84 0.19 -9.30
CA CYS A 19 8.74 -0.96 -9.11
C CYS A 19 9.24 -1.52 -10.44
N ALA A 20 8.45 -1.45 -11.52
CA ALA A 20 8.90 -1.88 -12.85
C ALA A 20 10.08 -1.05 -13.38
N LYS A 21 10.24 0.20 -12.90
CA LYS A 21 11.37 1.08 -13.23
C LYS A 21 12.51 0.98 -12.22
N TYR A 22 12.31 0.27 -11.11
CA TYR A 22 13.31 0.12 -10.05
C TYR A 22 14.37 -0.90 -10.47
N LYS A 23 15.63 -0.46 -10.50
CA LYS A 23 16.79 -1.35 -10.67
C LYS A 23 17.28 -1.78 -9.28
N PRO A 24 17.06 -3.03 -8.85
CA PRO A 24 17.49 -3.46 -7.52
C PRO A 24 19.02 -3.47 -7.44
N LYS A 25 19.56 -2.95 -6.34
CA LYS A 25 20.97 -3.21 -5.97
C LYS A 25 21.01 -4.63 -5.40
N PHE A 26 21.67 -5.55 -6.09
CA PHE A 26 21.85 -6.93 -5.64
C PHE A 26 22.56 -6.94 -4.27
N GLY A 27 21.83 -7.27 -3.21
CA GLY A 27 22.38 -7.46 -1.87
C GLY A 27 22.84 -8.90 -1.70
N GLN A 28 24.07 -9.10 -1.19
CA GLN A 28 24.56 -10.43 -0.83
C GLN A 28 23.68 -11.01 0.28
N GLY A 29 23.02 -12.13 0.00
CA GLY A 29 22.02 -12.75 0.88
C GLY A 29 22.57 -13.20 2.24
N ASN A 30 21.72 -13.11 3.26
CA ASN A 30 21.99 -13.63 4.59
C ASN A 30 22.23 -15.16 4.58
N LYS A 31 23.13 -15.61 5.46
CA LYS A 31 23.62 -17.00 5.59
C LYS A 31 22.61 -17.99 6.21
N SER A 32 21.45 -17.53 6.68
CA SER A 32 20.39 -18.41 7.19
C SER A 32 19.47 -18.80 6.04
N GLY A 33 19.38 -20.10 5.74
CA GLY A 33 18.59 -20.66 4.65
C GLY A 33 17.18 -20.09 4.61
N GLY A 34 16.93 -19.14 3.70
CA GLY A 34 15.60 -18.61 3.44
C GLY A 34 14.63 -19.68 2.92
N LEU A 35 13.35 -19.34 2.83
CA LEU A 35 12.27 -20.24 2.38
C LEU A 35 12.60 -20.94 1.06
N THR A 36 12.17 -22.19 0.91
CA THR A 36 12.15 -22.88 -0.40
C THR A 36 11.08 -22.25 -1.31
N LEU A 37 11.13 -22.54 -2.62
CA LEU A 37 10.10 -22.07 -3.55
C LEU A 37 8.70 -22.56 -3.14
N GLU A 38 8.56 -23.82 -2.73
CA GLU A 38 7.28 -24.39 -2.29
C GLU A 38 6.75 -23.72 -1.02
N GLN A 39 7.62 -23.46 -0.04
CA GLN A 39 7.25 -22.74 1.19
C GLN A 39 6.85 -21.29 0.90
N PHE A 40 7.54 -20.64 -0.05
CA PHE A 40 7.23 -19.30 -0.50
C PHE A 40 5.86 -19.22 -1.19
N GLN A 41 5.58 -20.15 -2.10
CA GLN A 41 4.30 -20.22 -2.79
C GLN A 41 3.15 -20.50 -1.83
N THR A 42 3.32 -21.49 -0.95
CA THR A 42 2.32 -21.82 0.09
C THR A 42 1.98 -20.61 0.95
N LEU A 43 2.98 -19.84 1.36
CA LEU A 43 2.80 -18.65 2.18
C LEU A 43 1.96 -17.59 1.45
N TYR A 44 2.30 -17.26 0.19
CA TYR A 44 1.61 -16.20 -0.54
C TYR A 44 0.30 -16.63 -1.21
N GLN A 45 0.08 -17.93 -1.39
CA GLN A 45 -1.20 -18.49 -1.84
C GLN A 45 -2.22 -18.60 -0.71
N SER A 46 -1.77 -18.71 0.54
CA SER A 46 -2.67 -18.76 1.71
C SER A 46 -3.49 -17.47 1.90
N ASP A 47 -3.02 -16.37 1.31
CA ASP A 47 -3.71 -15.08 1.32
C ASP A 47 -4.16 -14.73 -0.10
N LEU A 48 -5.49 -14.70 -0.32
CA LEU A 48 -6.10 -14.36 -1.61
C LEU A 48 -5.65 -13.01 -2.14
N PHE A 49 -5.38 -12.04 -1.25
CA PHE A 49 -4.88 -10.73 -1.65
C PHE A 49 -3.48 -10.87 -2.26
N TYR A 50 -2.54 -11.50 -1.56
CA TYR A 50 -1.17 -11.65 -2.09
C TYR A 50 -1.10 -12.53 -3.35
N SER A 51 -1.94 -13.56 -3.43
CA SER A 51 -2.07 -14.39 -4.62
C SER A 51 -2.64 -13.60 -5.80
N TRP A 52 -3.64 -12.74 -5.59
CA TRP A 52 -4.19 -11.89 -6.65
C TRP A 52 -3.16 -10.90 -7.22
N PHE A 53 -2.26 -10.40 -6.37
CA PHE A 53 -1.12 -9.59 -6.80
C PHE A 53 0.02 -10.37 -7.46
N GLY A 54 -0.09 -11.71 -7.56
CA GLY A 54 0.90 -12.58 -8.19
C GLY A 54 2.19 -12.73 -7.37
N LEU A 55 2.12 -12.53 -6.05
CA LEU A 55 3.30 -12.63 -5.17
C LEU A 55 3.79 -14.06 -4.96
N ASP A 56 2.99 -15.05 -5.33
CA ASP A 56 3.35 -16.48 -5.38
C ASP A 56 4.08 -16.88 -6.67
N HIS A 57 4.31 -15.94 -7.60
CA HIS A 57 4.97 -16.25 -8.86
C HIS A 57 6.45 -16.63 -8.67
N PRO A 58 6.99 -17.66 -9.36
CA PRO A 58 8.39 -18.07 -9.23
C PRO A 58 9.42 -16.95 -9.48
N MET A 59 9.10 -15.97 -10.33
CA MET A 59 9.96 -14.79 -10.53
C MET A 59 10.05 -13.89 -9.28
N MET A 60 8.98 -13.80 -8.47
CA MET A 60 9.01 -13.08 -7.20
C MET A 60 9.92 -13.76 -6.20
N TYR A 61 9.93 -15.10 -6.17
CA TYR A 61 10.89 -15.88 -5.38
C TYR A 61 12.34 -15.63 -5.82
N ALA A 62 12.61 -15.66 -7.13
CA ALA A 62 13.94 -15.37 -7.67
C ALA A 62 14.41 -13.95 -7.30
N ALA A 63 13.52 -12.95 -7.42
CA ALA A 63 13.80 -11.57 -7.04
C ALA A 63 14.04 -11.40 -5.52
N HIS A 64 13.27 -12.12 -4.70
CA HIS A 64 13.45 -12.17 -3.24
C HIS A 64 14.86 -12.66 -2.89
N LYS A 65 15.26 -13.79 -3.47
CA LYS A 65 16.56 -14.44 -3.21
C LYS A 65 17.74 -13.63 -3.73
N ALA A 66 17.58 -12.93 -4.86
CA ALA A 66 18.68 -12.25 -5.53
C ALA A 66 19.01 -10.86 -4.96
N ALA A 67 18.03 -10.11 -4.46
CA ALA A 67 18.28 -8.69 -4.14
C ALA A 67 17.39 -8.07 -3.06
N GLY A 68 16.50 -8.83 -2.40
CA GLY A 68 15.60 -8.26 -1.39
C GLY A 68 14.59 -7.24 -1.95
N GLY A 69 14.36 -7.23 -3.28
CA GLY A 69 13.45 -6.29 -3.97
C GLY A 69 11.98 -6.40 -3.53
N MET A 70 11.62 -7.51 -2.89
CA MET A 70 10.30 -7.74 -2.29
C MET A 70 9.88 -6.62 -1.34
N THR A 71 10.76 -6.14 -0.47
CA THR A 71 10.42 -5.10 0.51
C THR A 71 9.94 -3.81 -0.16
N SER A 72 10.45 -3.49 -1.35
CA SER A 72 9.98 -2.35 -2.14
C SER A 72 8.58 -2.58 -2.70
N VAL A 73 8.31 -3.79 -3.23
CA VAL A 73 7.01 -4.17 -3.79
C VAL A 73 5.92 -4.17 -2.70
N TYR A 74 6.16 -4.78 -1.53
CA TYR A 74 5.18 -4.72 -0.41
C TYR A 74 4.87 -3.29 0.00
N ARG A 75 5.90 -2.44 0.09
CA ARG A 75 5.71 -1.04 0.44
C ARG A 75 4.84 -0.31 -0.60
N GLN A 76 5.06 -0.55 -1.88
CA GLN A 76 4.25 0.06 -2.93
C GLN A 76 2.81 -0.48 -2.95
N ILE A 77 2.61 -1.77 -2.72
CA ILE A 77 1.27 -2.35 -2.56
C ILE A 77 0.55 -1.68 -1.38
N GLY A 78 1.22 -1.54 -0.23
CA GLY A 78 0.67 -0.85 0.93
C GLY A 78 0.28 0.61 0.63
N ILE A 79 1.16 1.36 -0.05
CA ILE A 79 0.86 2.74 -0.50
C ILE A 79 -0.36 2.78 -1.43
N GLY A 80 -0.47 1.84 -2.37
CA GLY A 80 -1.61 1.74 -3.28
C GLY A 80 -2.92 1.43 -2.57
N CYS A 81 -2.90 0.48 -1.64
CA CYS A 81 -4.07 0.14 -0.82
C CYS A 81 -4.52 1.30 0.07
N GLU A 82 -3.57 2.03 0.67
CA GLU A 82 -3.88 3.23 1.47
C GLU A 82 -4.58 4.29 0.61
N LYS A 83 -4.03 4.57 -0.59
CA LYS A 83 -4.63 5.50 -1.55
C LYS A 83 -6.04 5.06 -1.95
N LEU A 84 -6.22 3.79 -2.33
CA LEU A 84 -7.51 3.25 -2.70
C LEU A 84 -8.53 3.41 -1.57
N PHE A 85 -8.18 2.98 -0.37
CA PHE A 85 -9.08 3.03 0.78
C PHE A 85 -9.46 4.47 1.14
N ARG A 86 -8.48 5.39 1.14
CA ARG A 86 -8.72 6.82 1.34
C ARG A 86 -9.72 7.38 0.32
N THR A 87 -9.57 7.04 -0.96
CA THR A 87 -10.48 7.49 -2.01
C THR A 87 -11.87 6.88 -1.88
N ILE A 88 -11.99 5.60 -1.51
CA ILE A 88 -13.28 4.96 -1.22
C ILE A 88 -14.01 5.70 -0.09
N LEU A 89 -13.32 6.02 1.02
CA LEU A 89 -13.92 6.78 2.12
C LEU A 89 -14.38 8.16 1.66
N ARG A 90 -13.52 8.87 0.91
CA ARG A 90 -13.83 10.19 0.38
C ARG A 90 -15.11 10.16 -0.46
N ASP A 91 -15.17 9.27 -1.43
CA ASP A 91 -16.27 9.21 -2.38
C ASP A 91 -17.55 8.66 -1.74
N SER A 92 -17.43 7.70 -0.81
CA SER A 92 -18.58 7.11 -0.10
C SER A 92 -19.25 8.08 0.85
N PHE A 93 -18.46 8.91 1.54
CA PHE A 93 -18.95 9.88 2.53
C PHE A 93 -19.05 11.32 1.99
N GLY A 94 -18.73 11.56 0.72
CA GLY A 94 -18.76 12.90 0.13
C GLY A 94 -17.80 13.88 0.80
N LEU A 95 -16.66 13.38 1.26
CA LEU A 95 -15.64 14.15 1.97
C LEU A 95 -14.70 14.87 0.98
N SER A 96 -14.00 15.90 1.44
CA SER A 96 -12.91 16.51 0.68
C SER A 96 -11.59 15.74 0.85
N ASP A 97 -10.59 16.04 0.01
CA ASP A 97 -9.24 15.47 0.16
C ASP A 97 -8.58 15.83 1.50
N ASP A 98 -8.88 17.01 2.04
CA ASP A 98 -8.39 17.46 3.35
C ASP A 98 -8.99 16.64 4.50
N ASP A 99 -10.27 16.28 4.40
CA ASP A 99 -10.98 15.51 5.43
C ASP A 99 -10.44 14.08 5.56
N VAL A 100 -9.82 13.56 4.50
CA VAL A 100 -9.18 12.25 4.46
C VAL A 100 -7.65 12.34 4.51
N THR A 101 -7.10 13.49 4.91
CA THR A 101 -5.67 13.64 5.19
C THR A 101 -5.33 13.03 6.54
N TRP A 102 -4.60 11.92 6.51
CA TRP A 102 -4.21 11.15 7.69
C TRP A 102 -2.88 11.61 8.27
N SER A 103 -2.73 12.92 8.40
CA SER A 103 -1.58 13.51 9.08
C SER A 103 -1.97 14.84 9.71
N TYR A 104 -1.19 15.26 10.70
CA TYR A 104 -1.29 16.60 11.27
C TYR A 104 0.08 17.09 11.74
N GLU A 105 0.29 18.40 11.72
CA GLU A 105 1.46 19.01 12.33
C GLU A 105 1.22 19.26 13.81
N THR A 106 2.22 18.97 14.62
CA THR A 106 2.27 19.34 16.04
C THR A 106 3.61 19.98 16.37
N THR A 107 3.60 20.85 17.37
CA THR A 107 4.79 21.53 17.88
C THR A 107 5.30 20.76 19.10
N LEU A 108 6.54 20.30 19.03
CA LEU A 108 7.22 19.68 20.17
C LEU A 108 7.47 20.74 21.26
N PRO A 109 7.66 20.33 22.53
CA PRO A 109 8.07 21.23 23.61
C PRO A 109 9.36 22.01 23.30
N THR A 110 10.17 21.50 22.37
CA THR A 110 11.42 22.11 21.88
C THR A 110 11.21 23.17 20.78
N GLY A 111 9.96 23.50 20.42
CA GLY A 111 9.62 24.46 19.36
C GLY A 111 9.73 23.92 17.93
N LYS A 112 10.19 22.67 17.73
CA LYS A 112 10.24 22.05 16.40
C LYS A 112 8.86 21.57 15.97
N ARG A 113 8.50 21.83 14.70
CA ARG A 113 7.32 21.25 14.06
C ARG A 113 7.60 19.81 13.63
N ARG A 114 6.64 18.92 13.86
CA ARG A 114 6.68 17.53 13.43
C ARG A 114 5.33 17.15 12.83
N THR A 115 5.36 16.52 11.65
CA THR A 115 4.20 15.86 11.07
C THR A 115 4.05 14.48 11.69
N LEU A 116 2.87 14.19 12.24
CA LEU A 116 2.48 12.85 12.68
C LEU A 116 1.55 12.25 11.64
N TYR A 117 1.80 11.00 11.28
CA TYR A 117 0.98 10.22 10.34
C TYR A 117 0.09 9.28 11.14
N LEU A 118 -1.14 9.11 10.67
CA LEU A 118 -2.17 8.27 11.27
C LEU A 118 -2.44 7.08 10.34
N ASP A 119 -2.86 5.95 10.90
CA ASP A 119 -3.31 4.80 10.12
C ASP A 119 -4.66 5.05 9.43
N GLY A 120 -5.44 6.02 9.94
CA GLY A 120 -6.74 6.41 9.41
C GLY A 120 -7.35 7.58 10.17
N ARG A 121 -8.08 8.45 9.47
CA ARG A 121 -8.86 9.55 10.07
C ARG A 121 -10.07 9.88 9.20
N VAL A 122 -11.24 10.02 9.84
CA VAL A 122 -12.45 10.57 9.23
C VAL A 122 -13.15 11.49 10.25
N PRO A 123 -13.28 12.80 9.98
CA PRO A 123 -14.01 13.71 10.85
C PRO A 123 -15.53 13.53 10.70
N ILE A 124 -16.20 13.05 11.76
CA ILE A 124 -17.65 12.77 11.76
C ILE A 124 -18.49 14.00 11.39
N ASN A 125 -18.10 15.17 11.88
CA ASN A 125 -18.80 16.44 11.62
C ASN A 125 -18.71 16.92 10.16
N ARG A 126 -17.88 16.27 9.33
CA ARG A 126 -17.76 16.56 7.89
C ARG A 126 -18.57 15.59 7.03
N ILE A 127 -19.10 14.51 7.63
CA ILE A 127 -19.98 13.58 6.94
C ILE A 127 -21.35 14.27 6.79
N PRO A 128 -21.85 14.46 5.56
CA PRO A 128 -23.16 15.07 5.34
C PRO A 128 -24.26 14.21 5.97
N ASP A 129 -25.19 14.83 6.70
CA ASP A 129 -26.37 14.14 7.21
C ASP A 129 -27.32 13.87 6.03
N LYS A 130 -27.36 12.62 5.56
CA LYS A 130 -28.36 12.15 4.61
C LYS A 130 -29.67 11.87 5.35
N ARG A 131 -30.25 12.89 5.98
CA ARG A 131 -31.67 12.86 6.34
C ARG A 131 -32.47 13.16 5.08
N SER A 132 -32.85 12.09 4.40
CA SER A 132 -33.94 12.07 3.41
C SER A 132 -35.28 12.37 4.07
#